data_AF-A0A4Q9JS98-F1
#
_entry.id   AF-A0A4Q9JS98-F1
#
_cell.length_a   1.000
_cell.length_b   1.000
_cell.length_c   1.000
_cell.angle_alpha   90.00
_cell.angle_beta   90.00
_cell.angle_gamma   90.00
#
_symmetry.space_group_name_H-M   'P 1'
#
loop_
_entity.id
_entity.type
_entity.pdbx_description
1 polymer ?
#
loop_
_entity_poly.entity_id
_entity_poly.type
_entity_poly.pdbx_seq_one_letter_code
_entity_poly.pdbx_strand_id
1 'polypeptide(L)'
;LLMDKDDPKDNSLRFIGKNGKEYTINKDVRNEWMKTFNLKKIDDEYIPNIPKEAKIALKDRERKLTKGSLLKLIEKDRIKYIPHSKETLESPQAILKDKDDFIFIKNIDDQTYFTSIGKDYETHLTI
;
A
#
# COMPACT_ATOMS: atom_id res chain seq x y z
N LEU A 1 -36.24 -3.78 -5.05
CA LEU A 1 -34.96 -4.12 -5.72
C LEU A 1 -34.72 -3.08 -6.79
N LEU A 2 -34.11 -1.95 -6.41
CA LEU A 2 -33.56 -1.01 -7.36
C LEU A 2 -32.09 -1.44 -7.52
N MET A 3 -31.82 -2.19 -8.59
CA MET A 3 -30.47 -2.29 -9.12
C MET A 3 -30.17 -0.94 -9.74
N ASP A 4 -29.38 -0.13 -9.04
CA ASP A 4 -28.78 1.07 -9.61
C ASP A 4 -28.01 0.64 -10.87
N LYS A 5 -28.34 1.30 -11.98
CA LYS A 5 -27.68 1.08 -13.25
C LYS A 5 -26.24 1.57 -13.10
N ASP A 6 -25.29 0.64 -13.11
CA ASP A 6 -23.87 0.94 -13.20
C ASP A 6 -23.62 1.90 -14.37
N ASP A 7 -23.04 3.07 -14.08
CA ASP A 7 -22.55 3.98 -15.11
C ASP A 7 -21.40 3.24 -15.83
N PRO A 8 -21.47 2.98 -17.15
CA PRO A 8 -20.42 2.27 -17.89
C PRO A 8 -19.06 3.01 -17.89
N LYS A 9 -18.97 4.21 -17.31
CA LYS A 9 -17.71 4.94 -17.05
C LYS A 9 -17.16 4.75 -15.63
N ASP A 10 -17.96 4.23 -14.70
CA ASP A 10 -17.55 3.96 -13.33
C ASP A 10 -17.00 2.53 -13.19
N ASN A 11 -15.69 2.40 -13.43
CA ASN A 11 -14.95 1.14 -13.20
C ASN A 11 -14.56 0.95 -11.73
N SER A 12 -15.36 1.48 -10.79
CA SER A 12 -15.14 1.28 -9.37
C SER A 12 -15.37 -0.19 -8.98
N LEU A 13 -14.55 -0.69 -8.06
CA LEU A 13 -14.61 -2.07 -7.60
C LEU A 13 -15.01 -2.10 -6.12
N ARG A 14 -16.08 -2.82 -5.78
CA ARG A 14 -16.53 -2.97 -4.39
C ARG A 14 -15.89 -4.19 -3.73
N PHE A 15 -15.64 -4.11 -2.44
CA PHE A 15 -15.18 -5.24 -1.63
C PHE A 15 -15.67 -5.14 -0.18
N ILE A 16 -15.81 -6.28 0.49
CA ILE A 16 -16.07 -6.33 1.93
C ILE A 16 -14.74 -6.43 2.65
N GLY A 17 -14.45 -5.45 3.50
CA GLY A 17 -13.22 -5.42 4.27
C GLY A 17 -13.23 -6.42 5.42
N LYS A 18 -12.06 -6.64 6.04
CA LYS A 18 -11.94 -7.57 7.18
C LYS A 18 -12.86 -7.26 8.37
N ASN A 19 -13.27 -6.00 8.50
CA ASN A 19 -14.19 -5.52 9.54
C ASN A 19 -15.69 -5.66 9.15
N GLY A 20 -15.99 -6.30 8.02
CA GLY A 20 -17.36 -6.51 7.53
C GLY A 20 -17.99 -5.29 6.85
N LYS A 21 -17.29 -4.16 6.73
CA LYS A 21 -17.79 -2.97 6.03
C LYS A 21 -17.54 -3.08 4.52
N GLU A 22 -18.46 -2.53 3.73
CA GLU A 22 -18.27 -2.38 2.28
C GLU A 22 -17.38 -1.18 1.99
N TYR A 23 -16.42 -1.38 1.09
CA TYR A 23 -15.48 -0.38 0.61
C TYR A 23 -15.47 -0.34 -0.91
N THR A 24 -15.07 0.79 -1.47
CA THR A 24 -14.96 0.98 -2.92
C THR A 24 -13.55 1.38 -3.31
N ILE A 25 -12.98 0.69 -4.29
CA ILE A 25 -11.80 1.14 -5.03
C ILE A 25 -12.31 2.05 -6.14
N ASN A 26 -12.29 3.36 -5.91
CA ASN A 26 -12.66 4.31 -6.95
C ASN A 26 -11.58 4.36 -8.06
N LYS A 27 -11.95 4.95 -9.20
CA LYS A 27 -11.09 5.01 -10.39
C LYS A 27 -9.76 5.73 -10.13
N ASP A 28 -9.76 6.80 -9.34
CA ASP A 28 -8.57 7.60 -9.09
C ASP A 28 -7.57 6.85 -8.22
N VAL A 29 -8.03 6.21 -7.15
CA VAL A 29 -7.21 5.34 -6.29
C VAL A 29 -6.61 4.19 -7.08
N ARG A 30 -7.39 3.56 -7.96
CA ARG A 30 -6.91 2.51 -8.86
C ARG A 30 -5.80 3.03 -9.79
N ASN A 31 -6.02 4.18 -10.43
CA ASN A 31 -5.05 4.77 -11.35
C ASN A 31 -3.77 5.17 -10.63
N GLU A 32 -3.86 5.77 -9.45
CA GLU A 32 -2.70 6.19 -8.65
C GLU A 32 -1.87 4.99 -8.20
N TRP A 33 -2.52 3.91 -7.75
CA TRP A 33 -1.86 2.65 -7.41
C TRP A 33 -1.11 2.06 -8.60
N MET A 34 -1.80 1.92 -9.75
CA MET A 34 -1.20 1.36 -10.96
C MET A 34 -0.05 2.23 -11.48
N LYS A 35 -0.19 3.56 -11.44
CA LYS A 35 0.85 4.51 -11.86
C LYS A 35 2.09 4.43 -10.94
N THR A 36 1.89 4.46 -9.63
CA THR A 36 2.97 4.41 -8.63
C THR A 36 3.86 3.18 -8.83
N PHE A 37 3.24 2.02 -9.05
CA PHE A 37 3.94 0.74 -9.16
C PHE A 37 4.15 0.26 -10.61
N ASN A 38 3.80 1.09 -11.60
CA ASN A 38 3.90 0.79 -13.03
C ASN A 38 3.23 -0.56 -13.42
N LEU A 39 2.02 -0.80 -12.89
CA LEU A 39 1.25 -2.03 -13.11
C LEU A 39 0.43 -1.94 -14.40
N LYS A 40 0.31 -3.04 -15.14
CA LYS A 40 -0.57 -3.12 -16.32
C LYS A 40 -2.02 -3.41 -15.92
N LYS A 41 -2.21 -4.15 -14.83
CA LYS A 41 -3.51 -4.51 -14.25
C LYS A 41 -3.48 -4.35 -12.73
N ILE A 42 -4.64 -4.13 -12.12
CA ILE A 42 -4.75 -3.97 -10.65
C ILE A 42 -4.34 -5.23 -9.87
N ASP A 43 -4.47 -6.41 -10.50
CA ASP A 43 -4.11 -7.70 -9.91
C ASP A 43 -2.64 -8.08 -10.14
N ASP A 44 -1.86 -7.26 -10.88
CA ASP A 44 -0.43 -7.49 -11.05
C ASP A 44 0.31 -7.27 -9.71
N GLU A 45 1.38 -8.02 -9.51
CA GLU A 45 2.24 -7.91 -8.33
C GLU A 45 3.43 -6.98 -8.61
N TYR A 46 3.84 -6.22 -7.59
CA TYR A 46 5.06 -5.41 -7.63
C TYR A 46 6.05 -5.90 -6.58
N ILE A 47 7.31 -6.09 -6.97
CA ILE A 47 8.41 -6.38 -6.05
C ILE A 47 9.21 -5.09 -5.89
N PRO A 48 9.16 -4.43 -4.72
CA PRO A 48 9.95 -3.24 -4.48
C PRO A 48 11.44 -3.56 -4.49
N ASN A 49 12.23 -2.68 -5.11
CA ASN A 49 13.68 -2.77 -5.02
C ASN A 49 14.20 -2.21 -3.69
N ILE A 50 14.00 -2.99 -2.64
CA ILE A 50 14.43 -2.64 -1.27
C ILE A 50 15.97 -2.62 -1.17
N PRO A 51 16.57 -1.70 -0.37
CA PRO A 51 18.01 -1.71 -0.08
C PRO A 51 18.52 -3.06 0.45
N LYS A 52 19.78 -3.38 0.16
CA LYS A 52 20.39 -4.68 0.47
C LYS A 52 20.36 -4.99 1.97
N GLU A 53 20.62 -3.98 2.79
CA GLU A 53 20.63 -4.08 4.25
C GLU A 53 19.27 -4.50 4.78
N ALA A 54 18.19 -3.96 4.21
CA ALA A 54 16.83 -4.35 4.56
C ALA A 54 16.43 -5.72 3.98
N LYS A 55 16.90 -6.11 2.80
CA LYS A 55 16.71 -7.47 2.27
C LYS A 55 17.30 -8.53 3.21
N ILE A 56 18.52 -8.32 3.70
CA ILE A 56 19.18 -9.19 4.68
C ILE A 56 18.35 -9.27 5.97
N ALA A 57 17.90 -8.12 6.48
CA ALA A 57 17.11 -8.07 7.71
C ALA A 57 15.75 -8.76 7.56
N LEU A 58 15.14 -8.67 6.38
CA LEU A 58 13.93 -9.39 5.96
C LEU A 58 14.15 -10.90 5.71
N LYS A 59 15.37 -11.42 5.96
CA LYS A 59 15.78 -12.81 5.69
C LYS A 59 15.57 -13.21 4.23
N ASP A 60 15.87 -12.28 3.32
CA ASP A 60 15.71 -12.43 1.87
C ASP A 60 14.29 -12.84 1.43
N ARG A 61 13.29 -12.61 2.29
CA ARG A 61 11.89 -12.81 1.92
C ARG A 61 11.51 -11.73 0.94
N GLU A 62 11.27 -12.13 -0.30
CA GLU A 62 10.69 -11.25 -1.29
C GLU A 62 9.27 -10.86 -0.85
N ARG A 63 9.05 -9.57 -0.66
CA ARG A 63 7.77 -9.03 -0.21
C ARG A 63 7.12 -8.31 -1.38
N LYS A 64 6.04 -8.89 -1.89
CA LYS A 64 5.27 -8.36 -3.01
C LYS A 64 4.19 -7.42 -2.51
N LEU A 65 4.03 -6.29 -3.20
CA LEU A 65 2.82 -5.50 -3.13
C LEU A 65 1.82 -6.08 -4.11
N THR A 66 0.61 -6.31 -3.63
CA THR A 66 -0.49 -6.92 -4.39
C THR A 66 -1.74 -6.07 -4.24
N LYS A 67 -2.81 -6.39 -4.99
CA LYS A 67 -4.14 -5.79 -4.75
C LYS A 67 -4.56 -5.84 -3.28
N GLY A 68 -4.23 -6.91 -2.55
CA GLY A 68 -4.52 -7.01 -1.12
C GLY A 68 -3.84 -5.91 -0.27
N SER A 69 -2.69 -5.41 -0.70
CA SER A 69 -2.03 -4.25 -0.07
C SER A 69 -2.83 -2.97 -0.27
N LEU A 70 -3.36 -2.75 -1.48
CA LEU A 70 -4.26 -1.63 -1.80
C LEU A 70 -5.55 -1.70 -0.96
N LEU A 71 -6.18 -2.88 -0.85
CA LEU A 71 -7.39 -3.06 -0.04
C LEU A 71 -7.14 -2.66 1.42
N LYS A 72 -6.01 -3.09 2.01
CA LYS A 72 -5.62 -2.70 3.37
C LYS A 72 -5.42 -1.19 3.54
N LEU A 73 -4.94 -0.49 2.53
CA LEU A 73 -4.79 0.98 2.57
C LEU A 73 -6.16 1.67 2.55
N ILE A 74 -7.10 1.18 1.74
CA ILE A 74 -8.47 1.71 1.67
C ILE A 74 -9.20 1.48 2.98
N GLU A 75 -9.14 0.25 3.54
CA GLU A 75 -9.78 -0.08 4.82
C GLU A 75 -9.36 0.84 5.96
N LYS A 76 -8.11 1.33 5.91
CA LYS A 76 -7.47 2.16 6.95
C LYS A 76 -7.45 3.65 6.65
N ASP A 77 -8.08 4.09 5.56
CA ASP A 77 -8.06 5.48 5.09
C ASP A 77 -6.64 6.04 4.87
N ARG A 78 -5.79 5.25 4.20
CA ARG A 78 -4.36 5.54 3.97
C ARG A 78 -3.99 5.73 2.50
N ILE A 79 -4.98 5.93 1.62
CA ILE A 79 -4.78 6.08 0.17
C ILE A 79 -3.90 7.28 -0.18
N LYS A 80 -3.92 8.35 0.64
CA LYS A 80 -3.12 9.56 0.42
C LYS A 80 -1.60 9.33 0.45
N TYR A 81 -1.15 8.20 1.01
CA TYR A 81 0.28 7.87 1.10
C TYR A 81 0.78 7.02 -0.08
N ILE A 82 -0.10 6.58 -0.98
CA ILE A 82 0.28 5.79 -2.16
C ILE A 82 1.40 6.46 -2.97
N PRO A 83 1.32 7.76 -3.34
CA PRO A 83 2.30 8.38 -4.24
C PRO A 83 3.75 8.30 -3.74
N HIS A 84 3.95 8.31 -2.42
CA HIS A 84 5.27 8.34 -1.79
C HIS A 84 5.75 6.97 -1.30
N SER A 85 4.88 5.97 -1.32
CA SER A 85 5.16 4.64 -0.77
C SER A 85 6.30 3.92 -1.51
N LYS A 86 6.35 4.03 -2.85
CA LYS A 86 7.42 3.45 -3.65
C LYS A 86 8.77 4.06 -3.29
N GLU A 87 8.84 5.38 -3.27
CA GLU A 87 10.08 6.09 -2.96
C GLU A 87 10.58 5.77 -1.54
N THR A 88 9.66 5.69 -0.58
CA THR A 88 9.95 5.30 0.80
C THR A 88 10.51 3.88 0.90
N LEU A 89 9.97 2.92 0.14
CA LEU A 89 10.42 1.53 0.15
C LEU A 89 11.78 1.32 -0.55
N GLU A 90 12.03 2.03 -1.64
CA GLU A 90 13.18 1.78 -2.53
C GLU A 90 14.37 2.69 -2.26
N SER A 91 14.13 3.86 -1.66
CA SER A 91 15.17 4.83 -1.32
C SER A 91 14.96 5.44 0.07
N PRO A 92 14.76 4.63 1.12
CA PRO A 92 14.60 5.12 2.48
C PRO A 92 15.86 5.84 2.96
N GLN A 93 15.68 6.84 3.82
CA GLN A 93 16.77 7.46 4.57
C GLN A 93 17.09 6.67 5.84
N ALA A 94 16.08 6.01 6.42
CA ALA A 94 16.24 5.15 7.58
C ALA A 94 15.30 3.94 7.51
N ILE A 95 15.71 2.85 8.16
CA ILE A 95 14.93 1.61 8.23
C ILE A 95 14.94 1.17 9.68
N LEU A 96 13.76 1.10 10.30
CA LEU A 96 13.58 0.57 11.64
C LEU A 96 13.05 -0.85 11.57
N LYS A 97 13.59 -1.72 12.43
CA LYS A 97 13.06 -3.05 12.64
C LYS A 97 12.26 -3.05 13.94
N ASP A 98 10.98 -3.38 13.86
CA ASP A 98 10.08 -3.58 15.00
C ASP A 98 9.58 -5.02 14.99
N LYS A 99 10.15 -5.87 15.86
CA LYS A 99 9.89 -7.32 15.90
C LYS A 99 10.10 -8.00 14.53
N ASP A 100 9.03 -8.42 13.88
CA ASP A 100 8.99 -9.08 12.56
C ASP A 100 8.68 -8.10 11.42
N ASP A 101 8.48 -6.83 11.74
CA ASP A 101 8.07 -5.78 10.81
C ASP A 101 9.23 -4.81 10.54
N PHE A 102 9.21 -4.21 9.36
CA PHE A 102 10.19 -3.24 8.90
C PHE A 102 9.49 -1.95 8.50
N ILE A 103 9.95 -0.84 9.07
CA ILE A 103 9.44 0.50 8.80
C ILE A 103 10.50 1.26 8.02
N PHE A 104 10.15 1.61 6.79
CA PHE A 104 10.94 2.42 5.89
C PHE A 104 10.56 3.88 6.08
N ILE A 105 11.56 4.74 6.27
CA ILE A 105 11.38 6.15 6.61
C ILE A 105 12.04 6.99 5.53
N LYS A 106 11.30 7.96 5.00
CA LYS A 106 11.82 8.94 4.06
C LYS A 106 11.20 10.31 4.27
N ASN A 107 12.03 11.33 4.35
CA ASN A 107 11.59 12.71 4.22
C ASN A 107 11.46 13.06 2.73
N ILE A 108 10.28 13.55 2.35
CA ILE A 108 10.00 14.06 1.01
C ILE A 108 9.42 15.45 1.24
N ASP A 109 10.08 16.45 0.65
CA ASP A 109 9.88 17.86 0.99
C ASP A 109 10.03 18.07 2.51
N ASP A 110 9.01 18.64 3.16
CA ASP A 110 8.97 18.91 4.61
C ASP A 110 8.15 17.87 5.41
N GLN A 111 7.85 16.71 4.82
CA GLN A 111 7.06 15.65 5.46
C GLN A 111 7.83 14.34 5.57
N THR A 112 7.65 13.64 6.70
CA THR A 112 8.19 12.30 6.93
C THR A 112 7.15 11.23 6.59
N TYR A 113 7.51 10.35 5.66
CA TYR A 113 6.68 9.22 5.25
C TYR A 113 7.22 7.92 5.85
N PHE A 114 6.27 7.09 6.28
CA PHE A 114 6.52 5.78 6.87
C PHE A 114 5.82 4.71 6.03
N THR A 115 6.56 3.77 5.48
CA THR A 115 5.97 2.59 4.80
C THR A 115 6.42 1.34 5.53
N SER A 116 5.48 0.49 5.94
CA SER A 116 5.78 -0.74 6.68
C SER A 116 5.62 -1.98 5.81
N ILE A 117 6.57 -2.91 5.89
CA ILE A 117 6.43 -4.27 5.36
C ILE A 117 6.45 -5.24 6.54
N GLY A 118 5.36 -5.98 6.73
CA GLY A 118 5.11 -6.72 7.96
C GLY A 118 4.05 -7.81 7.84
N LYS A 119 3.86 -8.60 8.91
CA LYS A 119 2.92 -9.75 8.88
C LYS A 119 1.45 -9.33 9.02
N ASP A 120 1.15 -8.27 9.75
CA ASP A 120 -0.12 -7.55 9.78
C ASP A 120 0.01 -6.42 10.80
N TYR A 121 -0.19 -5.15 10.40
CA TYR A 121 -0.28 -4.06 11.39
C TYR A 121 -1.75 -3.76 11.70
N GLU A 122 -2.17 -3.93 12.93
CA GLU A 122 -2.93 -2.86 13.60
C GLU A 122 -1.89 -1.85 14.09
N THR A 123 -1.90 -0.64 13.52
CA THR A 123 -0.88 0.37 13.83
C THR A 123 -1.22 1.01 15.16
N HIS A 124 -0.55 0.63 16.24
CA HIS A 124 -0.43 1.46 17.43
C HIS A 124 0.84 2.32 17.26
N LEU A 125 0.74 3.39 16.46
CA LEU A 125 1.66 4.51 16.55
C LEU A 125 1.04 5.49 17.53
N THR A 126 1.53 5.53 18.77
CA THR A 126 1.26 6.62 19.70
C THR A 126 2.29 7.71 19.43
N ILE A 127 1.84 8.90 19.07
CA ILE A 127 2.67 10.12 18.94
C ILE A 127 2.54 10.90 20.24
#